data_AF-A0A1Y3N9I8-F1
#
_entry.id   AF-A0A1Y3N9I8-F1
#
_cell.length_a   1.000
_cell.length_b   1.000
_cell.length_c   1.000
_cell.angle_alpha   90.00
_cell.angle_beta   90.00
_cell.angle_gamma   90.00
#
_symmetry.space_group_name_H-M   'P 1'
#
loop_
_entity.id
_entity.type
_entity.pdbx_description
1 polymer ?
#
loop_
_entity_poly.entity_id
_entity_poly.type
_entity_poly.pdbx_seq_one_letter_code
_entity_poly.pdbx_strand_id
1 'polypeptide(L)'
;MKHNYLFSLFITLFLTVSLVSSEEITLTAGPVTCEYKTKDTDESYNATSDVNIQCSDSSCTVKGSGASFSNSIVSITAAGTYIIQGTLKGQVRIEATKDDFVHLILNGITITSSSGPAIYGVTADKITITLVGENILTDSVNYTVVDEEPDACLFIDSDFAINGTGSLTVTGKYGDAIRCKKDMKIVNGNITIPSAVQRGIKAKNSICIKDGTIDINSTNTGLKVTRTDNAEKGFIVIDGGNITISTSNDGIHSETHLTIRGGYVNISKSKEGLEGQMVDIIGGEIHVKATDDGINASKISDSSSSSSTSNAGGPGGGMQNSGTGTDGSVYINIVGGNDVDGIDSNGVLYIGGEAEVYTSISGGDVYGNMAALDAEGSNAIVSGPTVFVTAGQNSGGRMRKRQGPGGGHSGGNQNGPGGMGNMGESGIIKQPYIQTIVNSQNASTKITVKDSKDNVLGTYIPDVAYSTVLFTSPKMTAGESYTIVTGNDSTKATASEGSNEDVTPPSVTKPSETLESKTSSGYKIKPCFISLLILLLPFFILF
;
A
#
# COMPACT_ATOMS: atom_id res chain seq x y z
N MET A 1 49.70 52.36 -49.61
CA MET A 1 49.75 53.15 -48.36
C MET A 1 48.68 52.60 -47.43
N LYS A 2 49.07 52.29 -46.19
CA LYS A 2 48.21 51.87 -45.06
C LYS A 2 47.00 52.78 -44.93
N HIS A 3 45.84 52.26 -44.49
CA HIS A 3 44.99 52.87 -43.46
C HIS A 3 43.98 51.84 -42.95
N ASN A 4 44.02 51.62 -41.64
CA ASN A 4 43.16 50.73 -40.86
C ASN A 4 41.75 51.33 -40.72
N TYR A 5 40.71 50.50 -40.83
CA TYR A 5 39.42 50.79 -40.23
C TYR A 5 39.08 49.67 -39.24
N LEU A 6 39.13 50.00 -37.95
CA LEU A 6 38.49 49.24 -36.87
C LEU A 6 36.98 49.32 -37.09
N PHE A 7 36.33 48.17 -37.31
CA PHE A 7 34.90 48.04 -37.09
C PHE A 7 34.69 47.38 -35.71
N SER A 8 34.27 48.18 -34.74
CA SER A 8 33.75 47.67 -33.47
C SER A 8 32.32 47.18 -33.71
N LEU A 9 32.13 45.86 -33.67
CA LEU A 9 30.81 45.25 -33.73
C LEU A 9 30.39 44.88 -32.29
N PHE A 10 29.51 45.69 -31.71
CA PHE A 10 28.81 45.35 -30.48
C PHE A 10 27.79 44.25 -30.79
N ILE A 11 28.05 43.01 -30.35
CA ILE A 11 27.06 41.94 -30.32
C ILE A 11 26.48 41.92 -28.91
N THR A 12 25.26 42.43 -28.76
CA THR A 12 24.46 42.29 -27.55
C THR A 12 23.88 40.88 -27.52
N LEU A 13 24.46 39.99 -26.71
CA LEU A 13 23.97 38.65 -26.46
C LEU A 13 22.75 38.74 -25.53
N PHE A 14 21.53 38.63 -26.09
CA PHE A 14 20.33 38.40 -25.27
C PHE A 14 20.36 36.96 -24.76
N LEU A 15 20.81 36.78 -23.52
CA LEU A 15 20.67 35.54 -22.79
C LEU A 15 19.22 35.45 -22.30
N THR A 16 18.34 34.80 -23.06
CA THR A 16 17.01 34.43 -22.57
C THR A 16 17.18 33.28 -21.60
N VAL A 17 17.20 33.59 -20.31
CA VAL A 17 17.03 32.58 -19.25
C VAL A 17 15.56 32.18 -19.29
N SER A 18 15.25 31.09 -20.00
CA SER A 18 13.95 30.44 -19.86
C SER A 18 13.92 29.82 -18.47
N LEU A 19 13.26 30.51 -17.53
CA LEU A 19 12.80 29.89 -16.29
C LEU A 19 11.79 28.82 -16.71
N VAL A 20 12.24 27.57 -16.80
CA VAL A 20 11.31 26.43 -16.85
C VAL A 20 10.74 26.34 -15.45
N SER A 21 9.54 26.89 -15.26
CA SER A 21 8.73 26.54 -14.09
C SER A 21 8.44 25.04 -14.20
N SER A 22 8.85 24.26 -13.21
CA SER A 22 8.28 22.93 -13.03
C SER A 22 6.78 23.15 -12.79
N GLU A 23 5.92 22.67 -13.68
CA GLU A 23 4.48 22.71 -13.41
C GLU A 23 4.21 21.68 -12.30
N GLU A 24 3.73 22.16 -11.14
CA GLU A 24 3.27 21.29 -10.07
C GLU A 24 2.12 20.43 -10.63
N ILE A 25 2.24 19.12 -10.46
CA ILE A 25 1.23 18.19 -10.94
C ILE A 25 -0.06 18.37 -10.16
N THR A 26 -1.17 18.66 -10.85
CA THR A 26 -2.47 18.72 -10.20
C THR A 26 -3.12 17.35 -10.23
N LEU A 27 -3.26 16.74 -9.05
CA LEU A 27 -3.97 15.47 -8.89
C LEU A 27 -5.48 15.72 -8.77
N THR A 28 -6.27 14.78 -9.28
CA THR A 28 -7.71 14.71 -9.00
C THR A 28 -7.91 13.78 -7.82
N ALA A 29 -8.74 14.15 -6.84
CA ALA A 29 -9.06 13.26 -5.73
C ALA A 29 -9.57 11.90 -6.23
N GLY A 30 -9.17 10.85 -5.52
CA GLY A 30 -9.52 9.46 -5.80
C GLY A 30 -10.98 9.10 -5.47
N PRO A 31 -11.29 7.79 -5.36
CA PRO A 31 -10.36 6.67 -5.52
C PRO A 31 -9.96 6.46 -6.98
N VAL A 32 -8.74 5.97 -7.20
CA VAL A 32 -8.30 5.49 -8.51
C VAL A 32 -8.68 4.01 -8.65
N THR A 33 -9.11 3.60 -9.85
CA THR A 33 -9.49 2.22 -10.14
C THR A 33 -8.64 1.63 -11.24
N CYS A 34 -8.45 0.30 -11.21
CA CYS A 34 -7.78 -0.42 -12.29
C CYS A 34 -8.76 -1.03 -13.28
N GLU A 35 -8.40 -0.99 -14.56
CA GLU A 35 -9.04 -1.79 -15.59
C GLU A 35 -8.22 -3.05 -15.88
N TYR A 36 -8.87 -4.19 -16.04
CA TYR A 36 -8.24 -5.45 -16.46
C TYR A 36 -8.77 -5.86 -17.83
N LYS A 37 -7.90 -5.86 -18.83
CA LYS A 37 -8.21 -6.16 -20.23
C LYS A 37 -7.99 -7.64 -20.52
N THR A 38 -8.50 -8.13 -21.65
CA THR A 38 -8.38 -9.54 -22.04
C THR A 38 -6.94 -10.05 -22.00
N LYS A 39 -5.98 -9.30 -22.54
CA LYS A 39 -4.55 -9.70 -22.50
C LYS A 39 -3.97 -9.79 -21.08
N ASP A 40 -4.59 -9.19 -20.07
CA ASP A 40 -4.18 -9.33 -18.66
C ASP A 40 -4.73 -10.63 -18.05
N THR A 41 -5.96 -10.98 -18.41
CA THR A 41 -6.75 -12.03 -17.75
C THR A 41 -6.79 -13.35 -18.51
N ASP A 42 -6.36 -13.37 -19.78
CA ASP A 42 -6.36 -14.58 -20.60
C ASP A 42 -5.25 -15.53 -20.11
N GLU A 43 -5.68 -16.66 -19.55
CA GLU A 43 -4.82 -17.75 -19.09
C GLU A 43 -4.73 -18.88 -20.14
N SER A 44 -5.40 -18.74 -21.28
CA SER A 44 -5.54 -19.81 -22.26
C SER A 44 -4.26 -20.01 -23.08
N TYR A 45 -3.89 -21.28 -23.26
CA TYR A 45 -2.82 -21.71 -24.15
C TYR A 45 -3.10 -23.12 -24.65
N ASN A 46 -2.48 -23.49 -25.76
CA ASN A 46 -2.57 -24.81 -26.36
C ASN A 46 -1.22 -25.54 -26.29
N ALA A 47 -1.16 -26.54 -25.41
CA ALA A 47 0.04 -27.35 -25.18
C ALA A 47 0.62 -28.06 -26.41
N THR A 48 -0.15 -28.16 -27.51
CA THR A 48 0.27 -28.84 -28.74
C THR A 48 0.67 -27.89 -29.88
N SER A 49 0.01 -26.74 -30.00
CA SER A 49 0.24 -25.80 -31.11
C SER A 49 1.11 -24.61 -30.75
N ASP A 50 1.15 -24.21 -29.48
CA ASP A 50 1.96 -23.08 -29.02
C ASP A 50 3.43 -23.47 -28.91
N VAL A 51 4.31 -22.48 -28.86
CA VAL A 51 5.76 -22.71 -28.93
C VAL A 51 6.22 -23.38 -27.64
N ASN A 52 6.72 -24.62 -27.73
CA ASN A 52 7.16 -25.38 -26.56
C ASN A 52 8.68 -25.28 -26.36
N ILE A 53 9.11 -24.88 -25.17
CA ILE A 53 10.51 -24.70 -24.77
C ILE A 53 10.77 -25.60 -23.56
N GLN A 54 11.42 -26.74 -23.82
CA GLN A 54 11.80 -27.69 -22.76
C GLN A 54 13.27 -27.51 -22.39
N CYS A 55 13.54 -27.12 -21.15
CA CYS A 55 14.90 -26.95 -20.65
C CYS A 55 15.36 -28.09 -19.73
N SER A 56 16.66 -28.37 -19.76
CA SER A 56 17.39 -29.21 -18.83
C SER A 56 18.78 -28.63 -18.61
N ASP A 57 18.89 -27.87 -17.52
CA ASP A 57 20.07 -27.12 -17.10
C ASP A 57 20.62 -26.21 -18.20
N SER A 58 21.71 -26.60 -18.85
CA SER A 58 22.42 -25.80 -19.86
C SER A 58 21.92 -26.05 -21.29
N SER A 59 20.78 -26.74 -21.46
CA SER A 59 20.20 -27.05 -22.76
C SER A 59 18.70 -26.74 -22.78
N CYS A 60 18.19 -26.23 -23.90
CA CYS A 60 16.76 -26.14 -24.16
C CYS A 60 16.43 -26.61 -25.58
N THR A 61 15.33 -27.34 -25.74
CA THR A 61 14.74 -27.69 -27.03
C THR A 61 13.57 -26.77 -27.32
N VAL A 62 13.59 -26.08 -28.46
CA VAL A 62 12.49 -25.22 -28.92
C VAL A 62 11.73 -25.92 -30.04
N LYS A 63 10.41 -26.05 -29.89
CA LYS A 63 9.49 -26.57 -30.91
C LYS A 63 8.49 -25.47 -31.29
N GLY A 64 8.62 -24.92 -32.49
CA GLY A 64 7.84 -23.77 -32.97
C GLY A 64 8.76 -22.68 -33.52
N SER A 65 8.19 -21.51 -33.81
CA SER A 65 8.90 -20.34 -34.34
C SER A 65 8.91 -19.17 -33.36
N GLY A 66 9.81 -18.21 -33.54
CA GLY A 66 9.87 -16.99 -32.73
C GLY A 66 10.64 -17.11 -31.41
N ALA A 67 11.14 -18.32 -31.08
CA ALA A 67 12.08 -18.53 -29.99
C ALA A 67 13.31 -19.32 -30.47
N SER A 68 14.44 -19.12 -29.80
CA SER A 68 15.68 -19.87 -30.02
C SER A 68 16.44 -20.04 -28.71
N PHE A 69 17.37 -21.01 -28.67
CA PHE A 69 18.26 -21.20 -27.53
C PHE A 69 19.71 -21.20 -28.00
N SER A 70 20.52 -20.30 -27.44
CA SER A 70 21.97 -20.26 -27.67
C SER A 70 22.66 -19.58 -26.50
N ASN A 71 23.91 -19.97 -26.20
CA ASN A 71 24.72 -19.34 -25.14
C ASN A 71 24.01 -19.25 -23.77
N SER A 72 23.27 -20.30 -23.39
CA SER A 72 22.45 -20.32 -22.16
C SER A 72 21.34 -19.26 -22.10
N ILE A 73 20.93 -18.71 -23.24
CA ILE A 73 19.85 -17.74 -23.35
C ILE A 73 18.75 -18.32 -24.24
N VAL A 74 17.53 -18.38 -23.70
CA VAL A 74 16.31 -18.56 -24.48
C VAL A 74 15.89 -17.18 -24.99
N SER A 75 16.01 -16.93 -26.30
CA SER A 75 15.63 -15.65 -26.92
C SER A 75 14.26 -15.75 -27.57
N ILE A 76 13.32 -14.90 -27.18
CA ILE A 76 11.98 -14.77 -27.78
C ILE A 76 11.94 -13.45 -28.55
N THR A 77 11.67 -13.49 -29.86
CA THR A 77 11.86 -12.33 -30.76
C THR A 77 10.63 -11.99 -31.62
N ALA A 78 9.46 -12.57 -31.32
CA ALA A 78 8.22 -12.30 -32.04
C ALA A 78 7.02 -12.37 -31.09
N ALA A 79 5.88 -11.83 -31.52
CA ALA A 79 4.60 -12.08 -30.85
C ALA A 79 4.24 -13.57 -30.86
N GLY A 80 3.58 -14.03 -29.79
CA GLY A 80 3.10 -15.39 -29.68
C GLY A 80 2.95 -15.89 -28.25
N THR A 81 2.49 -17.13 -28.12
CA THR A 81 2.40 -17.85 -26.86
C THR A 81 3.53 -18.87 -26.75
N TYR A 82 4.27 -18.82 -25.63
CA TYR A 82 5.48 -19.59 -25.39
C TYR A 82 5.34 -20.35 -24.08
N ILE A 83 5.43 -21.67 -24.12
CA ILE A 83 5.35 -22.53 -22.95
C ILE A 83 6.77 -22.95 -22.58
N ILE A 84 7.25 -22.54 -21.40
CA ILE A 84 8.58 -22.88 -20.91
C ILE A 84 8.51 -23.74 -19.65
N GLN A 85 9.33 -24.80 -19.61
CA GLN A 85 9.26 -25.84 -18.57
C GLN A 85 10.62 -26.51 -18.30
N GLY A 86 10.79 -27.10 -17.11
CA GLY A 86 12.00 -27.83 -16.70
C GLY A 86 12.97 -27.02 -15.85
N THR A 87 14.26 -27.07 -16.15
CA THR A 87 15.30 -26.31 -15.44
C THR A 87 16.21 -25.60 -16.43
N LEU A 88 16.50 -24.32 -16.22
CA LEU A 88 17.40 -23.50 -17.03
C LEU A 88 18.48 -22.85 -16.14
N LYS A 89 19.75 -23.20 -16.40
CA LYS A 89 20.93 -22.48 -15.86
C LYS A 89 21.34 -21.42 -16.87
N GLY A 90 20.62 -20.30 -16.86
CA GLY A 90 20.67 -19.31 -17.91
C GLY A 90 19.61 -18.23 -17.74
N GLN A 91 19.24 -17.59 -18.85
CA GLN A 91 18.31 -16.47 -18.88
C GLN A 91 17.25 -16.68 -19.97
N VAL A 92 16.02 -16.20 -19.74
CA VAL A 92 15.03 -15.95 -20.79
C VAL A 92 15.08 -14.47 -21.15
N ARG A 93 15.26 -14.17 -22.44
CA ARG A 93 15.34 -12.81 -22.96
C ARG A 93 14.24 -12.59 -24.00
N ILE A 94 13.42 -11.57 -23.79
CA ILE A 94 12.30 -11.22 -24.67
C ILE A 94 12.64 -9.91 -25.38
N GLU A 95 12.88 -10.00 -26.69
CA GLU A 95 13.27 -8.93 -27.61
C GLU A 95 12.37 -8.99 -28.84
N ALA A 96 11.06 -8.91 -28.61
CA ALA A 96 10.07 -8.78 -29.67
C ALA A 96 10.01 -7.32 -30.16
N THR A 97 9.11 -7.01 -31.10
CA THR A 97 8.89 -5.62 -31.51
C THR A 97 8.04 -4.87 -30.48
N LYS A 98 8.11 -3.53 -30.49
CA LYS A 98 7.34 -2.67 -29.58
C LYS A 98 5.81 -2.77 -29.73
N ASP A 99 5.33 -3.40 -30.80
CA ASP A 99 3.91 -3.59 -31.10
C ASP A 99 3.47 -5.05 -30.82
N ASP A 100 4.42 -5.93 -30.45
CA ASP A 100 4.17 -7.35 -30.23
C ASP A 100 3.65 -7.63 -28.82
N PHE A 101 2.65 -8.51 -28.74
CA PHE A 101 2.22 -9.13 -27.50
C PHE A 101 2.89 -10.50 -27.33
N VAL A 102 3.53 -10.70 -26.18
CA VAL A 102 4.15 -11.98 -25.81
C VAL A 102 3.44 -12.56 -24.60
N HIS A 103 2.94 -13.79 -24.74
CA HIS A 103 2.31 -14.56 -23.68
C HIS A 103 3.22 -15.70 -23.27
N LEU A 104 3.81 -15.61 -22.08
CA LEU A 104 4.77 -16.59 -21.57
C LEU A 104 4.10 -17.46 -20.50
N ILE A 105 3.95 -18.75 -20.77
CA ILE A 105 3.45 -19.72 -19.81
C ILE A 105 4.64 -20.32 -19.06
N LEU A 106 4.78 -19.98 -17.78
CA LEU A 106 5.74 -20.63 -16.89
C LEU A 106 5.08 -21.92 -16.38
N ASN A 107 5.53 -23.06 -16.88
CA ASN A 107 4.93 -24.36 -16.59
C ASN A 107 5.92 -25.26 -15.84
N GLY A 108 6.03 -25.05 -14.53
CA GLY A 108 6.94 -25.84 -13.70
C GLY A 108 8.42 -25.58 -14.03
N ILE A 109 8.81 -24.33 -14.30
CA ILE A 109 10.18 -23.96 -14.69
C ILE A 109 10.99 -23.44 -13.49
N THR A 110 12.23 -23.91 -13.35
CA THR A 110 13.24 -23.27 -12.50
C THR A 110 14.28 -22.57 -13.38
N ILE A 111 14.47 -21.27 -13.22
CA ILE A 111 15.49 -20.48 -13.92
C ILE A 111 16.48 -19.91 -12.90
N THR A 112 17.75 -20.29 -13.04
CA THR A 112 18.85 -19.73 -12.25
C THR A 112 19.85 -19.08 -13.19
N SER A 113 19.88 -17.76 -13.20
CA SER A 113 20.86 -17.00 -13.99
C SER A 113 22.18 -16.86 -13.23
N SER A 114 23.28 -17.09 -13.94
CA SER A 114 24.63 -16.77 -13.45
C SER A 114 25.09 -15.37 -13.88
N SER A 115 24.31 -14.68 -14.72
CA SER A 115 24.64 -13.34 -15.23
C SER A 115 23.37 -12.58 -15.60
N GLY A 116 23.03 -11.56 -14.80
CA GLY A 116 21.86 -10.72 -15.01
C GLY A 116 20.54 -11.37 -14.55
N PRO A 117 19.41 -10.85 -15.06
CA PRO A 117 18.07 -11.36 -14.73
C PRO A 117 17.88 -12.84 -15.06
N ALA A 118 16.95 -13.48 -14.37
CA ALA A 118 16.40 -14.78 -14.78
C ALA A 118 15.50 -14.61 -16.01
N ILE A 119 14.67 -13.56 -16.02
CA ILE A 119 13.85 -13.17 -17.16
C ILE A 119 14.09 -11.68 -17.44
N TYR A 120 14.48 -11.36 -18.67
CA TYR A 120 14.73 -10.00 -19.14
C TYR A 120 13.86 -9.67 -20.36
N GLY A 121 12.75 -8.98 -20.14
CA GLY A 121 11.93 -8.40 -21.19
C GLY A 121 12.45 -7.03 -21.60
N VAL A 122 13.17 -6.99 -22.71
CA VAL A 122 13.82 -5.78 -23.25
C VAL A 122 12.84 -4.97 -24.09
N THR A 123 12.02 -5.65 -24.91
CA THR A 123 11.05 -4.96 -25.78
C THR A 123 9.86 -5.86 -26.11
N ALA A 124 8.67 -5.30 -25.92
CA ALA A 124 7.37 -5.78 -26.36
C ALA A 124 6.36 -4.62 -26.18
N ASP A 125 5.18 -4.71 -26.81
CA ASP A 125 4.03 -3.88 -26.42
C ASP A 125 3.63 -4.23 -24.98
N LYS A 126 3.42 -5.53 -24.77
CA LYS A 126 2.98 -6.12 -23.52
C LYS A 126 3.53 -7.54 -23.38
N ILE A 127 3.91 -7.88 -22.15
CA ILE A 127 4.22 -9.25 -21.73
C ILE A 127 3.17 -9.69 -20.72
N THR A 128 2.69 -10.93 -20.85
CA THR A 128 1.84 -11.56 -19.84
C THR A 128 2.44 -12.90 -19.47
N ILE A 129 2.60 -13.13 -18.17
CA ILE A 129 3.10 -14.38 -17.61
C ILE A 129 1.94 -15.14 -16.98
N THR A 130 1.64 -16.34 -17.50
CA THR A 130 0.69 -17.27 -16.89
C THR A 130 1.43 -18.32 -16.09
N LEU A 131 1.08 -18.46 -14.82
CA LEU A 131 1.68 -19.39 -13.87
C LEU A 131 0.94 -20.73 -13.91
N VAL A 132 1.69 -21.78 -14.25
CA VAL A 132 1.25 -23.18 -14.19
C VAL A 132 2.27 -23.98 -13.38
N GLY A 133 1.80 -24.76 -12.41
CA GLY A 133 2.68 -25.49 -11.49
C GLY A 133 3.53 -24.58 -10.60
N GLU A 134 4.69 -25.05 -10.17
CA GLU A 134 5.64 -24.32 -9.34
C GLU A 134 6.79 -23.73 -10.16
N ASN A 135 6.94 -22.41 -10.13
CA ASN A 135 7.96 -21.71 -10.92
C ASN A 135 8.93 -20.99 -9.98
N ILE A 136 10.23 -21.06 -10.27
CA ILE A 136 11.28 -20.48 -9.43
C ILE A 136 12.24 -19.67 -10.30
N LEU A 137 12.42 -18.40 -9.96
CA LEU A 137 13.34 -17.48 -10.62
C LEU A 137 14.40 -17.02 -9.63
N THR A 138 15.67 -17.07 -10.05
CA THR A 138 16.80 -16.55 -9.27
C THR A 138 17.82 -15.91 -10.21
N ASP A 139 18.20 -14.67 -9.92
CA ASP A 139 19.21 -13.93 -10.66
C ASP A 139 20.63 -14.11 -10.09
N SER A 140 21.60 -13.45 -10.72
CA SER A 140 22.95 -13.35 -10.21
C SER A 140 23.10 -12.23 -9.18
N VAL A 141 24.12 -12.31 -8.33
CA VAL A 141 24.44 -11.27 -7.34
C VAL A 141 25.01 -9.99 -7.96
N ASN A 142 25.47 -10.04 -9.21
CA ASN A 142 26.10 -8.92 -9.93
C ASN A 142 25.59 -8.89 -11.36
N TYR A 143 25.27 -7.70 -11.86
CA TYR A 143 24.84 -7.46 -13.23
C TYR A 143 25.87 -6.62 -13.98
N THR A 144 25.91 -6.76 -15.30
CA THR A 144 26.48 -5.74 -16.19
C THR A 144 25.35 -4.85 -16.64
N VAL A 145 25.35 -3.59 -16.19
CA VAL A 145 24.26 -2.64 -16.41
C VAL A 145 24.72 -1.49 -17.30
N VAL A 146 23.77 -0.92 -18.05
CA VAL A 146 23.90 0.35 -18.78
C VAL A 146 22.84 1.28 -18.20
N ASP A 147 23.23 2.49 -17.80
CA ASP A 147 22.32 3.47 -17.19
C ASP A 147 21.50 2.88 -16.02
N GLU A 148 22.19 2.15 -15.13
CA GLU A 148 21.65 1.50 -13.92
C GLU A 148 20.70 0.32 -14.14
N GLU A 149 20.45 -0.10 -15.39
CA GLU A 149 19.53 -1.20 -15.70
C GLU A 149 20.18 -2.33 -16.54
N PRO A 150 19.65 -3.56 -16.45
CA PRO A 150 18.51 -4.00 -15.62
C PRO A 150 18.84 -4.06 -14.12
N ASP A 151 17.81 -3.98 -13.25
CA ASP A 151 17.98 -3.92 -11.78
C ASP A 151 17.16 -4.99 -11.02
N ALA A 152 16.62 -6.00 -11.71
CA ALA A 152 15.75 -7.00 -11.08
C ALA A 152 15.88 -8.43 -11.63
N CYS A 153 15.45 -9.42 -10.84
CA CYS A 153 15.45 -10.83 -11.24
C CYS A 153 14.47 -11.13 -12.38
N LEU A 154 13.27 -10.57 -12.29
CA LEU A 154 12.29 -10.49 -13.36
C LEU A 154 12.15 -9.02 -13.75
N PHE A 155 12.76 -8.64 -14.87
CA PHE A 155 12.75 -7.26 -15.37
C PHE A 155 11.99 -7.18 -16.69
N ILE A 156 10.99 -6.30 -16.78
CA ILE A 156 10.13 -6.12 -17.94
C ILE A 156 10.02 -4.63 -18.33
N ASP A 157 10.51 -4.27 -19.52
CA ASP A 157 10.43 -2.93 -20.12
C ASP A 157 9.19 -2.75 -21.02
N SER A 158 8.03 -3.20 -20.54
CA SER A 158 6.74 -3.08 -21.22
C SER A 158 5.61 -3.06 -20.20
N ASP A 159 4.37 -2.96 -20.67
CA ASP A 159 3.23 -3.29 -19.81
C ASP A 159 3.32 -4.77 -19.45
N PHE A 160 2.99 -5.09 -18.20
CA PHE A 160 3.24 -6.42 -17.66
C PHE A 160 2.03 -6.93 -16.88
N ALA A 161 1.66 -8.19 -17.10
CA ALA A 161 0.65 -8.87 -16.30
C ALA A 161 1.12 -10.26 -15.82
N ILE A 162 0.69 -10.64 -14.62
CA ILE A 162 0.80 -12.00 -14.09
C ILE A 162 -0.61 -12.54 -13.83
N ASN A 163 -0.87 -13.77 -14.26
CA ASN A 163 -2.11 -14.51 -14.01
C ASN A 163 -1.81 -16.03 -13.90
N GLY A 164 -2.85 -16.87 -13.80
CA GLY A 164 -2.73 -18.31 -13.65
C GLY A 164 -2.74 -18.78 -12.20
N THR A 165 -3.17 -20.03 -12.00
CA THR A 165 -3.35 -20.62 -10.66
C THR A 165 -2.07 -21.21 -10.05
N GLY A 166 -0.95 -21.19 -10.78
CA GLY A 166 0.35 -21.69 -10.31
C GLY A 166 1.01 -20.78 -9.28
N SER A 167 2.24 -21.14 -8.90
CA SER A 167 3.09 -20.34 -8.03
C SER A 167 4.34 -19.81 -8.74
N LEU A 168 4.85 -18.69 -8.24
CA LEU A 168 6.06 -18.04 -8.67
C LEU A 168 6.88 -17.60 -7.46
N THR A 169 8.04 -18.22 -7.27
CA THR A 169 9.04 -17.80 -6.27
C THR A 169 10.12 -16.98 -6.97
N VAL A 170 10.35 -15.73 -6.55
CA VAL A 170 11.37 -14.83 -7.16
C VAL A 170 12.37 -14.37 -6.11
N THR A 171 13.65 -14.69 -6.29
CA THR A 171 14.74 -14.22 -5.43
C THR A 171 15.57 -13.16 -6.15
N GLY A 172 15.51 -11.91 -5.69
CA GLY A 172 16.30 -10.78 -6.22
C GLY A 172 17.61 -10.60 -5.46
N LYS A 173 18.70 -11.18 -5.96
CA LYS A 173 20.04 -11.13 -5.34
C LYS A 173 20.84 -9.89 -5.74
N TYR A 174 20.53 -9.26 -6.87
CA TYR A 174 21.21 -8.03 -7.30
C TYR A 174 20.50 -6.78 -6.78
N GLY A 175 19.19 -6.69 -7.01
CA GLY A 175 18.38 -5.51 -6.70
C GLY A 175 16.96 -5.88 -6.33
N ASP A 176 16.00 -5.47 -7.17
CA ASP A 176 14.59 -5.76 -6.96
C ASP A 176 14.27 -7.22 -7.34
N ALA A 177 13.22 -7.81 -6.77
CA ALA A 177 12.78 -9.13 -7.24
C ALA A 177 12.03 -9.00 -8.58
N ILE A 178 11.04 -8.12 -8.66
CA ILE A 178 10.23 -7.89 -9.88
C ILE A 178 10.22 -6.40 -10.25
N ARG A 179 10.57 -6.09 -11.49
CA ARG A 179 10.57 -4.74 -12.07
C ARG A 179 9.71 -4.67 -13.32
N CYS A 180 8.80 -3.70 -13.36
CA CYS A 180 8.07 -3.27 -14.55
C CYS A 180 8.36 -1.80 -14.84
N LYS A 181 8.71 -1.45 -16.08
CA LYS A 181 8.98 -0.05 -16.48
C LYS A 181 7.74 0.73 -16.90
N LYS A 182 6.58 0.08 -16.94
CA LYS A 182 5.28 0.68 -17.27
C LYS A 182 4.22 0.32 -16.22
N ASP A 183 3.02 -0.09 -16.67
CA ASP A 183 1.90 -0.50 -15.83
C ASP A 183 1.99 -2.01 -15.54
N MET A 184 1.92 -2.38 -14.26
CA MET A 184 1.97 -3.78 -13.82
C MET A 184 0.60 -4.23 -13.27
N LYS A 185 0.17 -5.43 -13.65
CA LYS A 185 -1.06 -6.04 -13.15
C LYS A 185 -0.81 -7.44 -12.60
N ILE A 186 -1.32 -7.70 -11.40
CA ILE A 186 -1.41 -9.04 -10.82
C ILE A 186 -2.89 -9.38 -10.79
N VAL A 187 -3.29 -10.34 -11.63
CA VAL A 187 -4.70 -10.73 -11.77
C VAL A 187 -5.06 -11.81 -10.75
N ASN A 188 -4.18 -12.78 -10.55
CA ASN A 188 -4.26 -13.87 -9.57
C ASN A 188 -2.88 -14.59 -9.51
N GLY A 189 -2.83 -15.71 -8.78
CA GLY A 189 -1.64 -16.55 -8.63
C GLY A 189 -1.02 -16.47 -7.24
N ASN A 190 -0.03 -17.32 -6.97
CA ASN A 190 0.71 -17.34 -5.71
C ASN A 190 2.15 -16.84 -5.93
N ILE A 191 2.44 -15.61 -5.53
CA ILE A 191 3.74 -14.97 -5.73
C ILE A 191 4.46 -14.88 -4.39
N THR A 192 5.66 -15.45 -4.31
CA THR A 192 6.50 -15.41 -3.11
C THR A 192 7.86 -14.79 -3.44
N ILE A 193 8.22 -13.75 -2.70
CA ILE A 193 9.55 -13.13 -2.74
C ILE A 193 10.19 -13.42 -1.38
N PRO A 194 10.96 -14.51 -1.25
CA PRO A 194 11.58 -14.87 0.03
C PRO A 194 12.72 -13.91 0.40
N SER A 195 13.34 -13.25 -0.58
CA SER A 195 14.24 -12.13 -0.36
C SER A 195 14.44 -11.30 -1.64
N ALA A 196 14.52 -9.99 -1.45
CA ALA A 196 15.04 -9.03 -2.43
C ALA A 196 16.06 -8.10 -1.75
N VAL A 197 17.20 -7.85 -2.40
CA VAL A 197 18.26 -6.96 -1.89
C VAL A 197 17.83 -5.49 -1.89
N GLN A 198 16.82 -5.13 -2.68
CA GLN A 198 16.14 -3.84 -2.62
C GLN A 198 14.63 -4.03 -2.41
N ARG A 199 13.81 -3.85 -3.44
CA ARG A 199 12.35 -3.86 -3.34
C ARG A 199 11.77 -5.20 -3.76
N GLY A 200 10.60 -5.55 -3.22
CA GLY A 200 9.87 -6.72 -3.68
C GLY A 200 9.40 -6.53 -5.12
N ILE A 201 8.43 -5.64 -5.32
CA ILE A 201 7.85 -5.33 -6.62
C ILE A 201 7.91 -3.83 -6.86
N LYS A 202 8.55 -3.43 -7.97
CA LYS A 202 8.66 -2.04 -8.39
C LYS A 202 8.09 -1.86 -9.80
N ALA A 203 7.04 -1.06 -9.94
CA ALA A 203 6.60 -0.60 -11.26
C ALA A 203 6.95 0.88 -11.46
N LYS A 204 7.00 1.36 -12.70
CA LYS A 204 7.19 2.80 -12.94
C LYS A 204 5.86 3.52 -12.76
N ASN A 205 4.84 3.11 -13.52
CA ASN A 205 3.63 3.88 -13.69
C ASN A 205 2.52 3.48 -12.72
N SER A 206 2.23 2.18 -12.57
CA SER A 206 1.21 1.72 -11.64
C SER A 206 1.36 0.24 -11.27
N ILE A 207 0.76 -0.14 -10.14
CA ILE A 207 0.53 -1.54 -9.75
C ILE A 207 -0.96 -1.73 -9.51
N CYS A 208 -1.56 -2.71 -10.18
CA CYS A 208 -2.95 -3.13 -10.00
C CYS A 208 -3.01 -4.57 -9.50
N ILE A 209 -3.59 -4.83 -8.33
CA ILE A 209 -3.74 -6.18 -7.77
C ILE A 209 -5.22 -6.52 -7.68
N LYS A 210 -5.65 -7.49 -8.50
CA LYS A 210 -7.05 -7.92 -8.56
C LYS A 210 -7.36 -8.94 -7.47
N ASP A 211 -6.51 -9.95 -7.37
CA ASP A 211 -6.61 -11.09 -6.45
C ASP A 211 -5.25 -11.83 -6.41
N GLY A 212 -5.14 -12.89 -5.61
CA GLY A 212 -3.96 -13.75 -5.50
C GLY A 212 -3.36 -13.77 -4.09
N THR A 213 -2.36 -14.63 -3.87
CA THR A 213 -1.56 -14.65 -2.64
C THR A 213 -0.19 -14.07 -2.95
N ILE A 214 0.20 -13.01 -2.24
CA ILE A 214 1.47 -12.30 -2.46
C ILE A 214 2.20 -12.21 -1.12
N ASP A 215 3.37 -12.83 -1.02
CA ASP A 215 4.21 -12.81 0.19
C ASP A 215 5.58 -12.20 -0.15
N ILE A 216 5.95 -11.10 0.51
CA ILE A 216 7.13 -10.30 0.18
C ILE A 216 8.01 -10.10 1.41
N ASN A 217 9.26 -10.56 1.29
CA ASN A 217 10.36 -10.17 2.16
C ASN A 217 11.39 -9.37 1.36
N SER A 218 11.62 -8.12 1.77
CA SER A 218 12.57 -7.20 1.12
C SER A 218 13.35 -6.38 2.14
N THR A 219 14.43 -5.73 1.71
CA THR A 219 15.24 -4.86 2.59
C THR A 219 14.88 -3.38 2.45
N ASN A 220 14.21 -2.98 1.37
CA ASN A 220 13.82 -1.59 1.11
C ASN A 220 12.28 -1.46 1.21
N THR A 221 11.55 -1.39 0.10
CA THR A 221 10.08 -1.27 0.08
C THR A 221 9.42 -2.53 -0.49
N GLY A 222 8.26 -2.93 0.03
CA GLY A 222 7.54 -4.11 -0.44
C GLY A 222 6.97 -3.92 -1.86
N LEU A 223 6.02 -2.99 -1.99
CA LEU A 223 5.42 -2.57 -3.27
C LEU A 223 5.71 -1.09 -3.52
N LYS A 224 6.28 -0.75 -4.69
CA LYS A 224 6.65 0.64 -5.03
C LYS A 224 6.24 1.00 -6.46
N VAL A 225 5.67 2.18 -6.63
CA VAL A 225 5.61 2.90 -7.91
C VAL A 225 6.44 4.17 -7.83
N THR A 226 6.91 4.70 -8.96
CA THR A 226 7.93 5.78 -8.96
C THR A 226 7.58 6.95 -9.89
N ARG A 227 6.36 7.00 -10.41
CA ARG A 227 5.93 8.02 -11.37
C ARG A 227 5.33 9.21 -10.62
N THR A 228 5.99 10.35 -10.71
CA THR A 228 5.63 11.58 -9.99
C THR A 228 5.18 12.73 -10.90
N ASP A 229 5.42 12.62 -12.20
CA ASP A 229 5.23 13.68 -13.21
C ASP A 229 4.01 13.45 -14.12
N ASN A 230 3.10 12.54 -13.75
CA ASN A 230 1.86 12.30 -14.49
C ASN A 230 0.68 11.99 -13.56
N ALA A 231 -0.38 12.81 -13.62
CA ALA A 231 -1.50 12.79 -12.68
C ALA A 231 -2.38 11.55 -12.80
N GLU A 232 -2.32 10.89 -13.97
CA GLU A 232 -3.04 9.64 -14.24
C GLU A 232 -2.23 8.40 -13.87
N LYS A 233 -1.01 8.56 -13.34
CA LYS A 233 -0.07 7.49 -13.01
C LYS A 233 0.47 7.68 -11.58
N GLY A 234 1.44 6.87 -11.17
CA GLY A 234 2.03 6.92 -9.83
C GLY A 234 1.21 6.22 -8.76
N PHE A 235 0.23 5.41 -9.16
CA PHE A 235 -0.76 4.84 -8.24
C PHE A 235 -0.58 3.34 -7.99
N ILE A 236 -1.09 2.88 -6.85
CA ILE A 236 -1.28 1.47 -6.53
C ILE A 236 -2.75 1.24 -6.19
N VAL A 237 -3.37 0.23 -6.80
CA VAL A 237 -4.73 -0.21 -6.46
C VAL A 237 -4.73 -1.68 -6.04
N ILE A 238 -5.36 -1.96 -4.91
CA ILE A 238 -5.61 -3.30 -4.38
C ILE A 238 -7.12 -3.52 -4.37
N ASP A 239 -7.62 -4.25 -5.36
CA ASP A 239 -9.00 -4.69 -5.43
C ASP A 239 -9.25 -5.89 -4.50
N GLY A 240 -8.25 -6.75 -4.31
CA GLY A 240 -8.38 -7.96 -3.50
C GLY A 240 -7.06 -8.73 -3.32
N GLY A 241 -7.18 -9.98 -2.86
CA GLY A 241 -6.05 -10.87 -2.59
C GLY A 241 -5.68 -11.01 -1.12
N ASN A 242 -4.65 -11.82 -0.86
CA ASN A 242 -3.99 -11.99 0.44
C ASN A 242 -2.53 -11.56 0.29
N ILE A 243 -2.19 -10.39 0.83
CA ILE A 243 -0.90 -9.73 0.67
C ILE A 243 -0.22 -9.67 2.03
N THR A 244 0.95 -10.28 2.16
CA THR A 244 1.80 -10.17 3.35
C THR A 244 3.13 -9.54 2.98
N ILE A 245 3.56 -8.54 3.74
CA ILE A 245 4.79 -7.79 3.50
C ILE A 245 5.60 -7.70 4.80
N SER A 246 6.91 -7.92 4.68
CA SER A 246 7.91 -7.66 5.70
C SER A 246 9.11 -7.00 5.07
N THR A 247 9.37 -5.76 5.44
CA THR A 247 10.43 -4.96 4.84
C THR A 247 11.07 -4.01 5.86
N SER A 248 12.08 -3.23 5.45
CA SER A 248 12.77 -2.30 6.37
C SER A 248 12.54 -0.81 6.08
N ASN A 249 12.03 -0.47 4.90
CA ASN A 249 11.43 0.82 4.57
C ASN A 249 9.91 0.63 4.45
N ASP A 250 9.25 1.21 3.44
CA ASP A 250 7.80 1.25 3.39
C ASP A 250 7.18 -0.09 2.99
N GLY A 251 6.03 -0.44 3.54
CA GLY A 251 5.28 -1.62 3.11
C GLY A 251 4.78 -1.44 1.68
N ILE A 252 3.93 -0.44 1.46
CA ILE A 252 3.33 -0.10 0.17
C ILE A 252 3.48 1.41 -0.04
N HIS A 253 4.21 1.80 -1.09
CA HIS A 253 4.47 3.20 -1.41
C HIS A 253 4.01 3.53 -2.83
N SER A 254 2.93 4.31 -2.91
CA SER A 254 2.47 5.00 -4.10
C SER A 254 2.91 6.45 -4.13
N GLU A 255 3.20 7.01 -5.30
CA GLU A 255 3.57 8.43 -5.38
C GLU A 255 2.31 9.30 -5.33
N THR A 256 1.28 8.96 -6.12
CA THR A 256 0.05 9.74 -6.23
C THR A 256 -1.06 9.17 -5.35
N HIS A 257 -1.57 7.99 -5.70
CA HIS A 257 -2.74 7.38 -5.06
C HIS A 257 -2.47 5.97 -4.60
N LEU A 258 -2.86 5.68 -3.37
CA LEU A 258 -3.07 4.32 -2.89
C LEU A 258 -4.57 4.10 -2.71
N THR A 259 -5.14 3.13 -3.42
CA THR A 259 -6.54 2.75 -3.24
C THR A 259 -6.65 1.28 -2.83
N ILE A 260 -7.22 1.01 -1.66
CA ILE A 260 -7.52 -0.34 -1.17
C ILE A 260 -9.03 -0.52 -1.14
N ARG A 261 -9.55 -1.40 -2.00
CA ARG A 261 -10.98 -1.68 -2.14
C ARG A 261 -11.40 -3.00 -1.47
N GLY A 262 -10.46 -3.88 -1.21
CA GLY A 262 -10.72 -5.21 -0.66
C GLY A 262 -9.44 -6.00 -0.37
N GLY A 263 -9.60 -7.27 -0.01
CA GLY A 263 -8.50 -8.19 0.29
C GLY A 263 -8.05 -8.18 1.75
N TYR A 264 -7.06 -9.02 2.05
CA TYR A 264 -6.32 -9.04 3.31
C TYR A 264 -4.92 -8.49 3.04
N VAL A 265 -4.51 -7.45 3.76
CA VAL A 265 -3.19 -6.81 3.65
C VAL A 265 -2.54 -6.81 5.02
N ASN A 266 -1.44 -7.52 5.19
CA ASN A 266 -0.69 -7.60 6.44
C ASN A 266 0.75 -7.13 6.23
N ILE A 267 1.06 -5.94 6.71
CA ILE A 267 2.42 -5.39 6.74
C ILE A 267 2.98 -5.66 8.13
N SER A 268 3.61 -6.82 8.28
CA SER A 268 4.12 -7.32 9.56
C SER A 268 5.35 -6.56 10.07
N LYS A 269 6.04 -5.85 9.18
CA LYS A 269 7.21 -5.02 9.48
C LYS A 269 7.44 -4.00 8.37
N SER A 270 7.59 -2.73 8.74
CA SER A 270 7.97 -1.64 7.85
C SER A 270 8.49 -0.43 8.64
N LYS A 271 9.11 0.53 7.95
CA LYS A 271 9.30 1.89 8.50
C LYS A 271 7.95 2.58 8.52
N GLU A 272 7.38 2.82 7.33
CA GLU A 272 6.01 3.28 7.13
C GLU A 272 5.16 2.17 6.51
N GLY A 273 3.91 2.04 6.92
CA GLY A 273 3.04 0.97 6.40
C GLY A 273 2.56 1.26 4.97
N LEU A 274 1.63 2.20 4.88
CA LEU A 274 0.95 2.62 3.66
C LEU A 274 1.29 4.08 3.37
N GLU A 275 1.87 4.36 2.21
CA GLU A 275 2.31 5.70 1.83
C GLU A 275 1.78 6.11 0.45
N GLY A 276 1.32 7.37 0.37
CA GLY A 276 1.08 8.08 -0.88
C GLY A 276 0.37 9.40 -0.66
N GLN A 277 0.38 10.31 -1.64
CA GLN A 277 -0.23 11.63 -1.47
C GLN A 277 -1.73 11.57 -1.16
N MET A 278 -2.44 10.61 -1.75
CA MET A 278 -3.86 10.37 -1.55
C MET A 278 -4.09 8.90 -1.22
N VAL A 279 -4.56 8.61 0.00
CA VAL A 279 -4.82 7.24 0.46
C VAL A 279 -6.32 7.05 0.64
N ASP A 280 -6.92 6.19 -0.18
CA ASP A 280 -8.32 5.77 -0.08
C ASP A 280 -8.41 4.31 0.39
N ILE A 281 -8.87 4.11 1.62
CA ILE A 281 -9.22 2.79 2.15
C ILE A 281 -10.73 2.66 2.17
N ILE A 282 -11.25 1.94 1.19
CA ILE A 282 -12.70 1.79 0.98
C ILE A 282 -13.17 0.34 1.18
N GLY A 283 -12.30 -0.54 1.69
CA GLY A 283 -12.61 -1.91 2.05
C GLY A 283 -11.36 -2.73 2.38
N GLY A 284 -11.57 -4.02 2.65
CA GLY A 284 -10.50 -4.95 3.01
C GLY A 284 -10.26 -5.07 4.52
N GLU A 285 -9.42 -6.02 4.89
CA GLU A 285 -8.86 -6.18 6.23
C GLU A 285 -7.37 -5.86 6.14
N ILE A 286 -6.95 -4.79 6.80
CA ILE A 286 -5.59 -4.27 6.75
C ILE A 286 -5.01 -4.46 8.16
N HIS A 287 -3.74 -4.80 8.25
CA HIS A 287 -2.97 -4.90 9.49
C HIS A 287 -1.60 -4.30 9.21
N VAL A 288 -1.18 -3.33 10.02
CA VAL A 288 0.08 -2.62 9.79
C VAL A 288 0.88 -2.56 11.08
N LYS A 289 2.13 -3.01 11.01
CA LYS A 289 3.14 -2.81 12.04
C LYS A 289 4.29 -2.00 11.45
N ALA A 290 4.25 -0.71 11.72
CA ALA A 290 5.24 0.28 11.33
C ALA A 290 6.13 0.67 12.52
N THR A 291 7.34 1.16 12.25
CA THR A 291 8.19 1.78 13.28
C THR A 291 8.10 3.31 13.28
N ASP A 292 7.52 3.87 12.22
CA ASP A 292 7.13 5.27 12.02
C ASP A 292 5.60 5.27 11.84
N ASP A 293 5.04 5.88 10.79
CA ASP A 293 3.60 5.94 10.56
C ASP A 293 3.02 4.65 9.95
N GLY A 294 1.87 4.19 10.43
CA GLY A 294 1.17 3.10 9.76
C GLY A 294 0.56 3.53 8.44
N ILE A 295 0.00 4.73 8.39
CA ILE A 295 -0.47 5.37 7.16
C ILE A 295 0.08 6.79 7.10
N ASN A 296 0.78 7.11 6.01
CA ASN A 296 1.34 8.44 5.75
C ASN A 296 0.77 8.98 4.44
N ALA A 297 0.16 10.17 4.50
CA ALA A 297 -0.13 10.97 3.33
C ALA A 297 0.71 12.24 3.28
N SER A 298 1.56 12.34 2.26
CA SER A 298 2.50 13.44 2.07
C SER A 298 2.56 13.87 0.60
N LYS A 299 2.90 15.14 0.36
CA LYS A 299 3.08 15.63 -1.02
C LYS A 299 4.18 14.86 -1.72
N ILE A 300 3.99 14.60 -3.01
CA ILE A 300 5.06 14.16 -3.90
C ILE A 300 6.24 15.13 -3.77
N SER A 301 7.39 14.62 -3.35
CA SER A 301 8.60 15.44 -3.25
C SER A 301 9.10 15.82 -4.65
N ASP A 302 9.40 17.11 -4.86
CA ASP A 302 9.97 17.58 -6.12
C ASP A 302 11.29 16.86 -6.38
N SER A 303 11.29 15.97 -7.37
CA SER A 303 12.43 15.13 -7.78
C SER A 303 13.67 15.90 -8.31
N SER A 304 13.74 17.22 -8.13
CA SER A 304 14.89 18.05 -8.52
C SER A 304 16.04 18.08 -7.51
N SER A 305 15.90 17.43 -6.34
CA SER A 305 16.94 17.40 -5.29
C SER A 305 17.57 16.02 -5.06
N SER A 306 17.71 15.19 -6.10
CA SER A 306 18.54 13.98 -6.02
C SER A 306 20.03 14.34 -6.14
N SER A 307 20.60 14.92 -5.09
CA SER A 307 22.05 14.86 -4.86
C SER A 307 22.33 14.06 -3.61
N SER A 308 22.91 12.88 -3.83
CA SER A 308 23.55 12.03 -2.85
C SER A 308 24.29 12.82 -1.77
N THR A 309 23.74 12.89 -0.56
CA THR A 309 24.57 12.98 0.64
C THR A 309 23.83 12.30 1.78
N SER A 310 24.35 11.15 2.18
CA SER A 310 24.10 10.52 3.46
C SER A 310 24.28 11.55 4.58
N ASN A 311 23.18 12.03 5.15
CA ASN A 311 23.18 12.61 6.47
C ASN A 311 21.87 12.24 7.17
N ALA A 312 22.03 11.65 8.35
CA ALA A 312 20.97 11.20 9.22
C ALA A 312 19.92 12.31 9.44
N GLY A 313 18.74 12.14 8.86
CA GLY A 313 17.54 12.85 9.28
C GLY A 313 17.03 12.18 10.55
N GLY A 314 17.29 12.79 11.70
CA GLY A 314 16.57 12.43 12.93
C GLY A 314 15.07 12.72 12.79
N PRO A 315 14.21 12.14 13.65
CA PRO A 315 12.77 12.39 13.63
C PRO A 315 12.53 13.89 13.83
N GLY A 316 11.98 14.56 12.81
CA GLY A 316 11.90 16.02 12.72
C GLY A 316 12.73 16.66 11.59
N GLY A 317 12.73 16.05 10.39
CA GLY A 317 13.26 16.68 9.17
C GLY A 317 12.53 18.00 8.90
N GLY A 318 13.26 19.12 8.97
CA GLY A 318 12.70 20.45 9.07
C GLY A 318 11.85 20.91 7.88
N MET A 319 10.72 21.52 8.22
CA MET A 319 10.01 22.60 7.54
C MET A 319 10.69 23.12 6.27
N GLN A 320 10.33 22.53 5.14
CA GLN A 320 10.32 23.24 3.88
C GLN A 320 8.88 23.71 3.67
N ASN A 321 8.71 25.03 3.63
CA ASN A 321 7.45 25.74 3.56
C ASN A 321 6.75 25.48 2.21
N SER A 322 6.09 24.34 2.09
CA SER A 322 5.20 23.98 0.98
C SER A 322 3.82 23.79 1.59
N GLY A 323 2.86 24.64 1.23
CA GLY A 323 1.56 24.76 1.91
C GLY A 323 0.89 23.41 2.21
N THR A 324 0.52 23.25 3.48
CA THR A 324 -0.19 22.11 4.04
C THR A 324 -1.57 22.01 3.38
N GLY A 325 -1.93 20.81 2.91
CA GLY A 325 -3.04 20.55 1.99
C GLY A 325 -4.42 20.62 2.65
N THR A 326 -4.82 21.80 3.14
CA THR A 326 -6.17 22.00 3.71
C THR A 326 -7.29 21.95 2.66
N ASP A 327 -6.94 21.97 1.38
CA ASP A 327 -7.84 21.89 0.22
C ASP A 327 -8.22 20.45 -0.17
N GLY A 328 -7.69 19.44 0.54
CA GLY A 328 -7.89 18.03 0.22
C GLY A 328 -7.00 17.51 -0.91
N SER A 329 -5.94 18.24 -1.28
CA SER A 329 -4.93 17.76 -2.26
C SER A 329 -3.95 16.71 -1.69
N VAL A 330 -3.92 16.57 -0.36
CA VAL A 330 -3.23 15.50 0.38
C VAL A 330 -4.25 14.95 1.38
N TYR A 331 -4.48 13.65 1.41
CA TYR A 331 -5.46 13.10 2.34
C TYR A 331 -5.30 11.61 2.63
N ILE A 332 -5.88 11.22 3.77
CA ILE A 332 -6.23 9.86 4.13
C ILE A 332 -7.76 9.80 4.28
N ASN A 333 -8.41 8.94 3.49
CA ASN A 333 -9.86 8.74 3.47
C ASN A 333 -10.19 7.27 3.75
N ILE A 334 -10.72 7.00 4.94
CA ILE A 334 -11.05 5.66 5.42
C ILE A 334 -12.56 5.54 5.54
N VAL A 335 -13.19 4.78 4.64
CA VAL A 335 -14.63 4.49 4.67
C VAL A 335 -14.96 3.00 4.71
N GLY A 336 -13.91 2.17 4.72
CA GLY A 336 -13.89 0.74 5.06
C GLY A 336 -12.51 0.38 5.66
N GLY A 337 -12.27 -0.87 6.03
CA GLY A 337 -11.04 -1.29 6.73
C GLY A 337 -11.29 -1.67 8.19
N ASN A 338 -10.40 -2.48 8.76
CA ASN A 338 -10.59 -3.10 10.08
C ASN A 338 -9.43 -2.95 11.10
N ASP A 339 -8.20 -2.54 10.73
CA ASP A 339 -7.06 -2.38 11.68
C ASP A 339 -5.90 -1.54 11.08
N VAL A 340 -5.33 -0.55 11.80
CA VAL A 340 -4.22 0.31 11.32
C VAL A 340 -3.47 1.01 12.47
N ASP A 341 -2.16 0.78 12.65
CA ASP A 341 -1.39 1.46 13.72
C ASP A 341 -0.83 2.83 13.30
N GLY A 342 -1.38 3.94 13.84
CA GLY A 342 -0.90 5.31 13.64
C GLY A 342 -1.20 5.90 12.25
N ILE A 343 -1.73 7.12 12.21
CA ILE A 343 -2.21 7.77 10.99
C ILE A 343 -1.68 9.21 10.95
N ASP A 344 -0.96 9.56 9.88
CA ASP A 344 -0.42 10.91 9.64
C ASP A 344 -0.80 11.43 8.25
N SER A 345 -1.36 12.64 8.19
CA SER A 345 -1.64 13.34 6.94
C SER A 345 -1.16 14.79 6.97
N ASN A 346 -0.34 15.17 6.01
CA ASN A 346 0.02 16.58 5.73
C ASN A 346 -1.15 17.40 5.10
N GLY A 347 -2.38 16.91 5.25
CA GLY A 347 -3.60 17.48 4.70
C GLY A 347 -4.81 17.00 5.48
N VAL A 348 -5.74 16.29 4.85
CA VAL A 348 -7.03 15.90 5.45
C VAL A 348 -7.03 14.44 5.90
N LEU A 349 -7.46 14.18 7.14
CA LEU A 349 -7.89 12.86 7.59
C LEU A 349 -9.43 12.81 7.69
N TYR A 350 -10.03 11.85 6.99
CA TYR A 350 -11.45 11.56 7.05
C TYR A 350 -11.70 10.08 7.35
N ILE A 351 -12.43 9.78 8.42
CA ILE A 351 -12.86 8.43 8.80
C ILE A 351 -14.39 8.39 8.81
N GLY A 352 -14.99 7.54 7.98
CA GLY A 352 -16.43 7.44 7.81
C GLY A 352 -16.93 6.05 7.40
N GLY A 353 -18.10 6.02 6.77
CA GLY A 353 -18.74 4.77 6.36
C GLY A 353 -18.99 3.83 7.55
N GLU A 354 -18.71 2.55 7.35
CA GLU A 354 -18.81 1.50 8.38
C GLU A 354 -17.41 1.00 8.80
N ALA A 355 -16.37 1.82 8.65
CA ALA A 355 -15.01 1.43 8.95
C ALA A 355 -14.83 1.02 10.43
N GLU A 356 -14.01 0.00 10.67
CA GLU A 356 -13.50 -0.33 12.00
C GLU A 356 -12.01 0.09 12.04
N VAL A 357 -11.69 1.11 12.83
CA VAL A 357 -10.32 1.66 12.88
C VAL A 357 -9.78 1.46 14.28
N TYR A 358 -8.67 0.74 14.39
CA TYR A 358 -7.96 0.54 15.65
C TYR A 358 -6.54 1.02 15.44
N THR A 359 -6.14 2.06 16.18
CA THR A 359 -4.81 2.65 16.07
C THR A 359 -4.18 2.81 17.44
N SER A 360 -2.88 2.53 17.50
CA SER A 360 -2.11 2.65 18.74
C SER A 360 -0.74 3.28 18.50
N ILE A 361 -0.37 4.20 19.39
CA ILE A 361 0.99 4.74 19.46
C ILE A 361 1.57 4.61 20.86
N SER A 362 2.86 4.32 20.94
CA SER A 362 3.54 4.07 22.23
C SER A 362 3.81 5.35 23.05
N GLY A 363 3.74 6.52 22.42
CA GLY A 363 3.97 7.80 23.06
C GLY A 363 3.39 8.92 22.22
N GLY A 364 2.73 9.88 22.86
CA GLY A 364 2.01 10.95 22.18
C GLY A 364 0.62 11.15 22.78
N ASP A 365 -0.28 11.71 21.98
CA ASP A 365 -1.69 11.89 22.33
C ASP A 365 -2.60 11.36 21.19
N VAL A 366 -3.91 11.47 21.36
CA VAL A 366 -4.88 11.07 20.31
C VAL A 366 -4.80 11.99 19.09
N TYR A 367 -4.59 13.30 19.33
CA TYR A 367 -4.47 14.36 18.33
C TYR A 367 -3.28 15.26 18.67
N GLY A 368 -2.82 16.06 17.71
CA GLY A 368 -1.70 16.99 17.87
C GLY A 368 -0.38 16.43 17.37
N ASN A 369 0.70 17.16 17.65
CA ASN A 369 2.04 16.75 17.25
C ASN A 369 2.42 15.39 17.86
N MET A 370 2.79 14.44 16.99
CA MET A 370 3.16 13.07 17.37
C MET A 370 1.94 12.35 17.99
N ALA A 371 0.86 12.27 17.21
CA ALA A 371 -0.41 11.70 17.61
C ALA A 371 -0.79 10.45 16.83
N ALA A 372 -1.77 9.71 17.37
CA ALA A 372 -2.27 8.51 16.71
C ALA A 372 -3.14 8.83 15.50
N LEU A 373 -3.78 10.00 15.53
CA LEU A 373 -4.48 10.64 14.42
C LEU A 373 -3.89 12.04 14.24
N ASP A 374 -2.86 12.16 13.41
CA ASP A 374 -2.20 13.43 13.08
C ASP A 374 -2.69 13.92 11.71
N ALA A 375 -3.10 15.19 11.65
CA ALA A 375 -3.44 15.82 10.38
C ALA A 375 -3.28 17.34 10.44
N GLU A 376 -2.56 17.91 9.47
CA GLU A 376 -2.33 19.36 9.39
C GLU A 376 -3.58 20.16 8.97
N GLY A 377 -4.54 19.49 8.31
CA GLY A 377 -5.83 20.03 7.90
C GLY A 377 -6.98 19.49 8.75
N SER A 378 -8.12 19.18 8.10
CA SER A 378 -9.27 18.61 8.82
C SER A 378 -8.95 17.20 9.30
N ASN A 379 -9.17 16.93 10.59
CA ASN A 379 -9.08 15.60 11.19
C ASN A 379 -10.48 15.19 11.68
N ALA A 380 -11.18 14.34 10.93
CA ALA A 380 -12.59 14.08 11.16
C ALA A 380 -12.93 12.59 11.26
N ILE A 381 -13.70 12.23 12.29
CA ILE A 381 -14.43 10.97 12.41
C ILE A 381 -15.91 11.28 12.27
N VAL A 382 -16.51 10.95 11.12
CA VAL A 382 -17.94 11.17 10.89
C VAL A 382 -18.81 10.12 11.62
N SER A 383 -20.14 10.22 11.53
CA SER A 383 -21.04 9.22 12.12
C SER A 383 -21.00 7.92 11.32
N GLY A 384 -21.01 6.77 11.99
CA GLY A 384 -20.99 5.45 11.32
C GLY A 384 -19.84 4.51 11.74
N PRO A 385 -18.56 4.91 11.65
CA PRO A 385 -17.45 4.02 11.95
C PRO A 385 -17.36 3.67 13.44
N THR A 386 -16.70 2.56 13.74
CA THR A 386 -16.25 2.24 15.11
C THR A 386 -14.75 2.49 15.19
N VAL A 387 -14.31 3.37 16.10
CA VAL A 387 -12.91 3.77 16.20
C VAL A 387 -12.39 3.57 17.62
N PHE A 388 -11.28 2.86 17.75
CA PHE A 388 -10.43 2.81 18.94
C PHE A 388 -9.10 3.52 18.65
N VAL A 389 -8.75 4.46 19.51
CA VAL A 389 -7.42 5.08 19.49
C VAL A 389 -6.81 4.92 20.86
N THR A 390 -5.54 4.51 20.89
CA THR A 390 -4.78 4.45 22.14
C THR A 390 -3.45 5.17 22.00
N ALA A 391 -3.06 5.87 23.05
CA ALA A 391 -1.78 6.54 23.12
C ALA A 391 -1.11 6.28 24.47
N GLY A 392 0.19 5.99 24.43
CA GLY A 392 1.03 5.87 25.61
C GLY A 392 1.42 7.22 26.19
N GLN A 393 1.58 7.26 27.52
CA GLN A 393 2.03 8.46 28.20
C GLN A 393 3.47 8.79 27.80
N ASN A 394 3.68 10.05 27.42
CA ASN A 394 4.98 10.58 27.04
C ASN A 394 5.96 10.45 28.23
N SER A 395 6.75 9.37 28.30
CA SER A 395 7.68 9.08 29.41
C SER A 395 8.96 9.92 29.38
N GLY A 396 8.96 11.07 28.70
CA GLY A 396 10.18 11.80 28.38
C GLY A 396 10.01 13.23 27.87
N GLY A 397 8.97 13.94 28.32
CA GLY A 397 8.73 15.33 27.94
C GLY A 397 8.47 16.21 29.15
N ARG A 398 9.37 16.25 30.15
CA ARG A 398 9.49 17.49 30.94
C ARG A 398 9.74 18.57 29.91
N MET A 399 8.73 19.39 29.62
CA MET A 399 8.90 20.63 28.88
C MET A 399 10.13 21.30 29.46
N ARG A 400 11.25 21.23 28.74
CA ARG A 400 12.32 22.19 28.95
C ARG A 400 11.67 23.48 28.56
N LYS A 401 11.14 24.21 29.55
CA LYS A 401 10.95 25.64 29.44
C LYS A 401 12.24 26.15 28.83
N ARG A 402 12.18 26.49 27.55
CA ARG A 402 13.19 27.32 26.93
C ARG A 402 12.99 28.67 27.61
N GLN A 403 13.65 28.83 28.75
CA GLN A 403 13.71 30.05 29.52
C GLN A 403 14.48 31.04 28.65
N GLY A 404 13.78 31.67 27.70
CA GLY A 404 14.25 32.88 27.06
C GLY A 404 14.16 34.03 28.06
N PRO A 405 15.15 34.91 28.14
CA PRO A 405 15.12 36.03 29.05
C PRO A 405 14.17 37.11 28.49
N GLY A 406 13.09 37.40 29.21
CA GLY A 406 12.35 38.66 29.05
C GLY A 406 10.89 38.51 28.62
N GLY A 407 10.01 39.14 29.39
CA GLY A 407 8.62 39.40 29.02
C GLY A 407 7.61 38.78 29.97
N GLY A 408 7.42 39.38 31.15
CA GLY A 408 6.29 39.04 32.00
C GLY A 408 4.98 39.43 31.33
N HIS A 409 3.96 38.58 31.42
CA HIS A 409 2.56 38.99 31.43
C HIS A 409 1.76 38.12 32.40
N SER A 410 0.78 38.80 32.99
CA SER A 410 0.10 38.57 34.26
C SER A 410 -0.86 37.37 34.25
N GLY A 411 -1.10 36.84 35.44
CA GLY A 411 -1.86 35.62 35.70
C GLY A 411 -3.36 35.68 35.41
N GLY A 412 -3.91 34.48 35.21
CA GLY A 412 -5.34 34.18 35.09
C GLY A 412 -5.63 32.76 35.60
N ASN A 413 -6.02 32.69 36.89
CA ASN A 413 -6.85 31.70 37.56
C ASN A 413 -6.79 30.21 37.12
N GLN A 414 -5.90 29.45 37.77
CA GLN A 414 -5.97 27.98 37.85
C GLN A 414 -6.92 27.58 38.99
N ASN A 415 -8.09 27.03 38.69
CA ASN A 415 -8.92 26.26 39.63
C ASN A 415 -9.89 25.35 38.86
N GLY A 416 -9.43 24.14 38.53
CA GLY A 416 -10.21 23.02 37.99
C GLY A 416 -9.31 21.78 37.86
N PRO A 417 -9.66 20.60 38.42
CA PRO A 417 -8.76 19.46 38.43
C PRO A 417 -8.85 18.69 37.10
N GLY A 418 -7.93 18.98 36.17
CA GLY A 418 -7.84 18.27 34.88
C GLY A 418 -7.04 18.98 33.78
N GLY A 419 -6.05 19.81 34.15
CA GLY A 419 -5.34 20.70 33.23
C GLY A 419 -4.53 19.98 32.14
N MET A 420 -5.14 19.95 30.95
CA MET A 420 -4.65 19.52 29.64
C MET A 420 -3.28 20.12 29.26
N GLY A 421 -2.40 19.27 28.73
CA GLY A 421 -1.29 19.71 27.88
C GLY A 421 -1.86 20.17 26.54
N ASN A 422 -2.05 21.48 26.42
CA ASN A 422 -2.69 22.12 25.29
C ASN A 422 -1.66 22.44 24.19
N MET A 423 -1.71 21.72 23.06
CA MET A 423 -1.24 22.19 21.75
C MET A 423 -2.35 21.94 20.72
N GLY A 424 -3.35 22.84 20.71
CA GLY A 424 -3.99 23.42 19.51
C GLY A 424 -4.83 22.57 18.56
N GLU A 425 -4.58 21.28 18.41
CA GLU A 425 -5.26 20.42 17.43
C GLU A 425 -6.24 19.49 18.13
N SER A 426 -7.48 19.50 17.63
CA SER A 426 -8.57 18.66 18.10
C SER A 426 -9.29 18.08 16.89
N GLY A 427 -9.58 16.78 16.91
CA GLY A 427 -10.39 16.16 15.87
C GLY A 427 -11.88 16.52 15.96
N ILE A 428 -12.55 16.50 14.82
CA ILE A 428 -14.00 16.64 14.68
C ILE A 428 -14.62 15.25 14.77
N ILE A 429 -15.36 14.95 15.84
CA ILE A 429 -16.07 13.67 16.00
C ILE A 429 -17.57 13.93 15.92
N LYS A 430 -18.24 13.35 14.92
CA LYS A 430 -19.66 13.58 14.58
C LYS A 430 -20.65 12.63 15.27
N GLN A 431 -20.18 11.82 16.19
CA GLN A 431 -20.98 10.83 16.89
C GLN A 431 -20.54 10.75 18.36
N PRO A 432 -21.37 10.18 19.26
CA PRO A 432 -21.01 10.10 20.66
C PRO A 432 -19.67 9.38 20.87
N TYR A 433 -18.84 9.93 21.74
CA TYR A 433 -17.48 9.44 21.96
C TYR A 433 -17.05 9.59 23.41
N ILE A 434 -16.03 8.83 23.77
CA ILE A 434 -15.30 8.95 25.03
C ILE A 434 -13.84 9.17 24.68
N GLN A 435 -13.23 10.17 25.30
CA GLN A 435 -11.78 10.31 25.38
C GLN A 435 -11.41 10.44 26.85
N THR A 436 -10.67 9.46 27.38
CA THR A 436 -10.34 9.40 28.80
C THR A 436 -8.93 8.90 29.03
N ILE A 437 -8.36 9.29 30.16
CA ILE A 437 -7.14 8.69 30.70
C ILE A 437 -7.53 7.47 31.52
N VAL A 438 -6.75 6.40 31.38
CA VAL A 438 -6.80 5.18 32.18
C VAL A 438 -5.47 4.99 32.89
N ASN A 439 -5.40 4.08 33.85
CA ASN A 439 -4.12 3.67 34.41
C ASN A 439 -3.21 3.15 33.30
N SER A 440 -1.93 3.50 33.33
CA SER A 440 -0.96 3.02 32.33
C SER A 440 -0.96 1.49 32.24
N GLN A 441 -1.13 0.98 31.01
CA GLN A 441 -1.17 -0.44 30.70
C GLN A 441 0.01 -0.81 29.80
N ASN A 442 0.51 -2.03 29.97
CA ASN A 442 1.51 -2.60 29.06
C ASN A 442 0.87 -2.95 27.71
N ALA A 443 1.72 -3.07 26.69
CA ALA A 443 1.37 -3.68 25.41
C ALA A 443 0.64 -5.02 25.60
N SER A 444 -0.25 -5.33 24.65
CA SER A 444 -1.11 -6.52 24.62
C SER A 444 -2.14 -6.60 25.76
N THR A 445 -2.35 -5.52 26.52
CA THR A 445 -3.41 -5.46 27.52
C THR A 445 -4.74 -5.11 26.86
N LYS A 446 -5.69 -6.06 26.89
CA LYS A 446 -7.02 -5.89 26.30
C LYS A 446 -7.81 -4.72 26.89
N ILE A 447 -8.43 -3.93 26.02
CA ILE A 447 -9.44 -2.91 26.32
C ILE A 447 -10.82 -3.48 25.99
N THR A 448 -11.82 -3.19 26.82
CA THR A 448 -13.22 -3.52 26.54
C THR A 448 -14.11 -2.38 27.00
N VAL A 449 -14.95 -1.85 26.09
CA VAL A 449 -15.92 -0.80 26.41
C VAL A 449 -17.31 -1.41 26.54
N LYS A 450 -17.97 -1.13 27.67
CA LYS A 450 -19.30 -1.66 28.01
C LYS A 450 -20.30 -0.55 28.31
N ASP A 451 -21.57 -0.77 27.98
CA ASP A 451 -22.68 0.08 28.41
C ASP A 451 -23.10 -0.17 29.87
N SER A 452 -24.13 0.53 30.34
CA SER A 452 -24.69 0.38 31.69
C SER A 452 -25.39 -0.96 31.95
N LYS A 453 -25.59 -1.79 30.91
CA LYS A 453 -26.18 -3.13 30.96
C LYS A 453 -25.13 -4.23 30.77
N ASP A 454 -23.84 -3.89 30.84
CA ASP A 454 -22.70 -4.77 30.60
C ASP A 454 -22.58 -5.34 29.17
N ASN A 455 -23.31 -4.78 28.18
CA ASN A 455 -23.12 -5.17 26.79
C ASN A 455 -21.78 -4.63 26.28
N VAL A 456 -21.01 -5.45 25.58
CA VAL A 456 -19.74 -5.06 24.98
C VAL A 456 -20.00 -4.32 23.67
N LEU A 457 -19.53 -3.08 23.57
CA LEU A 457 -19.63 -2.26 22.36
C LEU A 457 -18.43 -2.47 21.44
N GLY A 458 -17.25 -2.73 22.02
CA GLY A 458 -16.01 -2.91 21.28
C GLY A 458 -14.87 -3.44 22.15
N THR A 459 -13.84 -3.96 21.50
CA THR A 459 -12.66 -4.55 22.12
C THR A 459 -11.44 -4.26 21.27
N TYR A 460 -10.31 -3.99 21.91
CA TYR A 460 -9.03 -3.80 21.22
C TYR A 460 -7.88 -4.37 22.06
N ILE A 461 -6.84 -4.88 21.41
CA ILE A 461 -5.60 -5.33 22.05
C ILE A 461 -4.45 -4.53 21.40
N PRO A 462 -4.06 -3.40 22.00
CA PRO A 462 -2.97 -2.59 21.46
C PRO A 462 -1.64 -3.34 21.51
N ASP A 463 -0.83 -3.20 20.48
CA ASP A 463 0.52 -3.79 20.39
C ASP A 463 1.59 -2.96 21.13
N VAL A 464 1.20 -1.79 21.64
CA VAL A 464 2.02 -0.84 22.39
C VAL A 464 1.41 -0.52 23.75
N ALA A 465 2.22 0.03 24.66
CA ALA A 465 1.74 0.51 25.95
C ALA A 465 0.84 1.74 25.77
N TYR A 466 -0.17 1.88 26.62
CA TYR A 466 -1.17 2.96 26.51
C TYR A 466 -1.63 3.47 27.87
N SER A 467 -2.07 4.72 27.91
CA SER A 467 -2.73 5.35 29.06
C SER A 467 -3.88 6.27 28.67
N THR A 468 -4.03 6.57 27.38
CA THR A 468 -5.14 7.35 26.85
C THR A 468 -5.95 6.46 25.92
N VAL A 469 -7.27 6.55 26.03
CA VAL A 469 -8.21 5.82 25.18
C VAL A 469 -9.21 6.81 24.60
N LEU A 470 -9.35 6.81 23.27
CA LEU A 470 -10.52 7.32 22.58
C LEU A 470 -11.32 6.14 22.04
N PHE A 471 -12.63 6.17 22.26
CA PHE A 471 -13.57 5.22 21.68
C PHE A 471 -14.81 5.95 21.17
N THR A 472 -15.22 5.62 19.95
CA THR A 472 -16.50 6.05 19.39
C THR A 472 -17.11 4.94 18.55
N SER A 473 -18.44 4.87 18.52
CA SER A 473 -19.19 3.86 17.78
C SER A 473 -20.64 4.33 17.58
N PRO A 474 -21.31 3.95 16.48
CA PRO A 474 -22.73 4.24 16.27
C PRO A 474 -23.64 3.59 17.33
N LYS A 475 -23.12 2.64 18.13
CA LYS A 475 -23.82 2.00 19.25
C LYS A 475 -23.87 2.87 20.51
N MET A 476 -23.16 4.00 20.52
CA MET A 476 -23.10 4.90 21.68
C MET A 476 -24.24 5.92 21.68
N THR A 477 -24.56 6.45 22.86
CA THR A 477 -25.56 7.48 23.10
C THR A 477 -24.93 8.55 23.98
N ALA A 478 -25.03 9.82 23.59
CA ALA A 478 -24.44 10.92 24.34
C ALA A 478 -25.11 11.07 25.72
N GLY A 479 -24.32 11.50 26.72
CA GLY A 479 -24.76 11.65 28.10
C GLY A 479 -24.87 10.35 28.91
N GLU A 480 -24.86 9.18 28.25
CA GLU A 480 -24.83 7.88 28.92
C GLU A 480 -23.45 7.54 29.48
N SER A 481 -23.42 6.72 30.54
CA SER A 481 -22.19 6.28 31.19
C SER A 481 -21.74 4.91 30.66
N TYR A 482 -20.45 4.81 30.34
CA TYR A 482 -19.80 3.60 29.85
C TYR A 482 -18.65 3.20 30.76
N THR A 483 -18.38 1.90 30.83
CA THR A 483 -17.26 1.33 31.59
C THR A 483 -16.16 0.88 30.63
N ILE A 484 -14.98 1.46 30.78
CA ILE A 484 -13.76 1.11 30.06
C ILE A 484 -12.97 0.17 30.97
N VAL A 485 -12.87 -1.09 30.59
CA VAL A 485 -12.11 -2.12 31.30
C VAL A 485 -10.75 -2.29 30.64
N THR A 486 -9.69 -2.18 31.42
CA THR A 486 -8.30 -2.27 30.97
C THR A 486 -7.52 -3.19 31.91
N GLY A 487 -7.21 -4.41 31.47
CA GLY A 487 -6.60 -5.41 32.34
C GLY A 487 -7.47 -5.70 33.57
N ASN A 488 -6.95 -5.41 34.76
CA ASN A 488 -7.67 -5.58 36.04
C ASN A 488 -8.37 -4.30 36.53
N ASP A 489 -8.20 -3.18 35.82
CA ASP A 489 -8.76 -1.88 36.19
C ASP A 489 -10.02 -1.58 35.38
N SER A 490 -10.83 -0.64 35.88
CA SER A 490 -11.92 -0.06 35.12
C SER A 490 -12.12 1.41 35.44
N THR A 491 -12.50 2.17 34.43
CA THR A 491 -12.84 3.60 34.55
C THR A 491 -14.23 3.82 33.96
N LYS A 492 -15.05 4.65 34.60
CA LYS A 492 -16.32 5.10 34.01
C LYS A 492 -16.12 6.45 33.34
N ALA A 493 -16.68 6.61 32.14
CA ALA A 493 -16.74 7.88 31.45
C ALA A 493 -18.15 8.12 30.91
N THR A 494 -18.54 9.38 30.81
CA THR A 494 -19.79 9.79 30.16
C THR A 494 -19.47 10.14 28.71
N ALA A 495 -20.29 9.64 27.77
CA ALA A 495 -20.10 9.96 26.37
C ALA A 495 -20.42 11.43 26.08
N SER A 496 -19.49 12.11 25.40
CA SER A 496 -19.68 13.45 24.85
C SER A 496 -20.64 13.42 23.67
N GLU A 497 -21.29 14.56 23.41
CA GLU A 497 -22.03 14.80 22.17
C GLU A 497 -21.08 14.89 20.97
N GLY A 498 -21.59 14.55 19.79
CA GLY A 498 -20.87 14.79 18.54
C GLY A 498 -20.86 16.28 18.14
N SER A 499 -19.84 16.68 17.38
CA SER A 499 -19.71 18.02 16.81
C SER A 499 -20.76 18.31 15.74
N ASN A 500 -21.24 19.55 15.69
CA ASN A 500 -22.14 20.06 14.65
C ASN A 500 -21.40 20.72 13.46
N GLU A 501 -20.06 20.77 13.45
CA GLU A 501 -19.25 21.45 12.42
C GLU A 501 -19.26 20.73 11.07
N ASP A 502 -19.54 21.39 9.95
CA ASP A 502 -19.56 20.71 8.65
C ASP A 502 -18.20 20.07 8.30
N VAL A 503 -18.23 18.82 7.85
CA VAL A 503 -17.05 18.07 7.39
C VAL A 503 -17.21 17.82 5.89
N THR A 504 -16.24 18.27 5.10
CA THR A 504 -16.20 18.00 3.67
C THR A 504 -15.32 16.77 3.43
N PRO A 505 -15.85 15.67 2.86
CA PRO A 505 -15.03 14.51 2.54
C PRO A 505 -14.04 14.86 1.41
N PRO A 506 -12.77 14.43 1.50
CA PRO A 506 -11.79 14.68 0.44
C PRO A 506 -12.02 13.82 -0.81
N SER A 507 -12.78 12.72 -0.68
CA SER A 507 -13.03 11.71 -1.71
C SER A 507 -14.44 11.10 -1.48
N VAL A 508 -14.60 9.79 -1.61
CA VAL A 508 -15.86 9.06 -1.43
C VAL A 508 -16.21 8.87 0.04
N THR A 509 -17.51 8.84 0.34
CA THR A 509 -18.05 8.66 1.71
C THR A 509 -18.53 7.24 2.01
N LYS A 510 -18.54 6.38 1.00
CA LYS A 510 -18.93 4.97 1.09
C LYS A 510 -18.20 4.15 0.03
N PRO A 511 -18.00 2.84 0.25
CA PRO A 511 -17.53 1.95 -0.80
C PRO A 511 -18.48 2.01 -2.01
N SER A 512 -17.94 2.04 -3.24
CA SER A 512 -18.77 1.82 -4.43
C SER A 512 -19.27 0.37 -4.43
N GLU A 513 -20.55 0.13 -4.71
CA GLU A 513 -21.08 -1.24 -4.89
C GLU A 513 -20.33 -1.93 -6.03
N THR A 514 -19.40 -2.83 -5.69
CA THR A 514 -19.00 -4.09 -6.36
C THR A 514 -17.52 -4.40 -6.10
N LEU A 515 -17.28 -5.27 -5.13
CA LEU A 515 -16.45 -6.47 -5.27
C LEU A 515 -17.07 -7.50 -4.31
N GLU A 516 -17.95 -8.37 -4.80
CA GLU A 516 -18.39 -9.52 -4.00
C GLU A 516 -17.14 -10.34 -3.65
N SER A 517 -16.73 -10.30 -2.39
CA SER A 517 -15.76 -11.26 -1.88
C SER A 517 -16.42 -12.62 -1.94
N LYS A 518 -15.98 -13.47 -2.87
CA LYS A 518 -16.15 -14.90 -2.69
C LYS A 518 -15.27 -15.27 -1.52
N THR A 519 -15.83 -15.19 -0.32
CA THR A 519 -15.24 -15.78 0.88
C THR A 519 -14.79 -17.18 0.52
N SER A 520 -13.50 -17.47 0.66
CA SER A 520 -12.95 -18.81 0.62
C SER A 520 -13.58 -19.61 1.76
N SER A 521 -14.72 -20.24 1.47
CA SER A 521 -15.35 -21.13 2.44
C SER A 521 -14.39 -22.28 2.67
N GLY A 522 -13.82 -22.32 3.88
CA GLY A 522 -13.09 -23.48 4.38
C GLY A 522 -13.86 -24.76 4.11
N TYR A 523 -13.11 -25.83 3.85
CA TYR A 523 -13.58 -27.20 3.76
C TYR A 523 -14.70 -27.48 4.78
N LYS A 524 -15.95 -27.52 4.31
CA LYS A 524 -17.05 -28.20 4.99
C LYS A 524 -17.32 -29.48 4.23
N ILE A 525 -16.79 -30.59 4.76
CA ILE A 525 -17.28 -31.93 4.43
C ILE A 525 -18.79 -31.92 4.75
N LYS A 526 -19.63 -31.97 3.70
CA LYS A 526 -21.07 -32.21 3.87
C LYS A 526 -21.26 -33.63 4.41
N PRO A 527 -21.94 -33.84 5.55
CA PRO A 527 -22.54 -35.13 5.85
C PRO A 527 -23.67 -35.34 4.84
N CYS A 528 -23.55 -36.36 4.00
CA CYS A 528 -24.61 -36.80 3.11
C CYS A 528 -25.72 -37.43 3.95
N PHE A 529 -26.79 -36.69 4.24
CA PHE A 529 -28.05 -37.27 4.69
C PHE A 529 -28.93 -37.52 3.47
N ILE A 530 -29.01 -38.80 3.08
CA ILE A 530 -29.96 -39.30 2.08
C ILE A 530 -31.36 -39.17 2.68
N SER A 531 -32.19 -38.30 2.10
CA SER A 531 -33.62 -38.25 2.40
C SER A 531 -34.35 -39.22 1.46
N LEU A 532 -34.88 -40.30 2.03
CA LEU A 532 -35.68 -41.32 1.35
C LEU A 532 -37.11 -40.81 1.17
N LEU A 533 -37.49 -40.51 -0.07
CA LEU A 533 -38.86 -40.12 -0.43
C LEU A 533 -39.74 -41.38 -0.54
N ILE A 534 -40.64 -41.58 0.42
CA ILE A 534 -41.69 -42.61 0.37
C ILE A 534 -42.89 -42.03 -0.38
N LEU A 535 -43.22 -42.62 -1.53
CA LEU A 535 -44.42 -42.31 -2.31
C LEU A 535 -45.63 -43.05 -1.71
N LEU A 536 -46.66 -42.31 -1.27
CA LEU A 536 -47.98 -42.85 -0.93
C LEU A 536 -48.96 -42.50 -2.06
N LEU A 537 -49.41 -43.52 -2.78
CA LEU A 537 -50.52 -43.47 -3.75
C LEU A 537 -51.87 -43.56 -3.00
N PRO A 538 -52.90 -42.76 -3.33
CA PRO A 538 -54.26 -43.07 -2.94
C PRO A 538 -54.95 -43.91 -4.02
N PHE A 539 -55.49 -45.05 -3.60
CA PHE A 539 -56.53 -45.80 -4.27
C PHE A 539 -57.80 -44.95 -4.39
N PHE A 540 -58.39 -44.84 -5.58
CA PHE A 540 -59.85 -44.79 -5.75
C PHE A 540 -60.25 -45.58 -7.00
N ILE A 541 -61.01 -46.64 -6.74
CA ILE A 541 -61.75 -47.48 -7.67
C ILE A 541 -63.05 -46.75 -8.02
N LEU A 542 -63.52 -46.78 -9.28
CA LEU A 542 -64.91 -47.11 -9.63
C LEU A 542 -65.14 -47.18 -11.16
N PHE A 543 -65.63 -48.36 -11.55
CA PHE A 543 -66.21 -48.85 -12.82
C PHE A 543 -65.30 -49.13 -14.01
#